data_AF-A0A392RPL5-F1
#
_entry.id   AF-A0A392RPL5-F1
#
_cell.length_a   1.000
_cell.length_b   1.000
_cell.length_c   1.000
_cell.angle_alpha   90.00
_cell.angle_beta   90.00
_cell.angle_gamma   90.00
#
_symmetry.space_group_name_H-M   'P 1'
#
loop_
_entity.id
_entity.type
_entity.pdbx_description
1 polymer ?
#
loop_
_entity_poly.entity_id
_entity_poly.type
_entity_poly.pdbx_seq_one_letter_code
_entity_poly.pdbx_strand_id
1 'polypeptide(L)'
;HDSSIVSTYTEAVKRLACEILELMAEGLGVPNKSIFSTFITQLDNDSLLRFNHYPPKDCKDRDNSSSYNVGFGEHSDPQILTILRSNDVAGLQISLQHGVWNPVTPDPFAFCVNVGDLLE
;
A
#
# COMPACT_ATOMS: atom_id res chain seq x y z
N HIS A 1 -11.03 -22.68 -6.72
CA HIS A 1 -10.40 -22.76 -5.39
C HIS A 1 -9.64 -21.48 -5.05
N ASP A 2 -8.97 -20.84 -6.02
CA ASP A 2 -8.18 -19.61 -5.76
C ASP A 2 -9.03 -18.36 -5.53
N SER A 3 -10.18 -18.24 -6.22
CA SER A 3 -11.13 -17.13 -6.05
C SER A 3 -11.65 -16.98 -4.61
N SER A 4 -11.82 -18.08 -3.87
CA SER A 4 -12.25 -18.02 -2.47
C SER A 4 -11.16 -17.54 -1.52
N ILE A 5 -9.88 -17.85 -1.81
CA ILE A 5 -8.74 -17.38 -1.01
C ILE A 5 -8.53 -15.88 -1.20
N VAL A 6 -8.55 -15.43 -2.46
CA VAL A 6 -8.43 -14.00 -2.79
C VAL A 6 -9.56 -13.22 -2.12
N SER A 7 -10.81 -13.68 -2.24
CA SER A 7 -11.96 -13.04 -1.58
C SER A 7 -11.82 -12.98 -0.06
N THR A 8 -11.39 -14.08 0.58
CA THR A 8 -11.16 -14.13 2.03
C THR A 8 -10.09 -13.14 2.47
N TYR A 9 -8.99 -13.05 1.71
CA TYR A 9 -7.91 -12.10 1.98
C TYR A 9 -8.39 -10.65 1.79
N THR A 10 -9.09 -10.35 0.69
CA THR A 10 -9.65 -9.01 0.43
C THR A 10 -10.56 -8.57 1.55
N GLU A 11 -11.46 -9.44 2.01
CA GLU A 11 -12.39 -9.10 3.09
C GLU A 11 -11.67 -8.87 4.43
N ALA A 12 -10.66 -9.69 4.74
CA ALA A 12 -9.85 -9.51 5.94
C ALA A 12 -9.07 -8.18 5.92
N VAL A 13 -8.46 -7.84 4.78
CA VAL A 13 -7.72 -6.57 4.62
C VAL A 13 -8.68 -5.38 4.60
N LYS A 14 -9.87 -5.52 4.02
CA LYS A 14 -10.90 -4.48 4.06
C LYS A 14 -11.33 -4.16 5.49
N ARG A 15 -11.53 -5.18 6.32
CA ARG A 15 -11.83 -5.00 7.76
C ARG A 15 -10.69 -4.29 8.49
N LEU A 16 -9.44 -4.70 8.23
CA LEU A 16 -8.26 -4.02 8.77
C LEU A 16 -8.21 -2.55 8.35
N ALA A 17 -8.51 -2.23 7.09
CA ALA A 17 -8.58 -0.86 6.61
C ALA A 17 -9.64 -0.04 7.36
N CYS A 18 -10.83 -0.61 7.60
CA CYS A 18 -11.86 0.06 8.41
C CYS A 18 -11.36 0.36 9.82
N GLU A 19 -10.73 -0.61 10.50
CA GLU A 19 -10.19 -0.44 11.84
C GLU A 19 -9.11 0.66 11.90
N ILE A 20 -8.20 0.70 10.92
CA ILE A 20 -7.17 1.75 10.83
C ILE A 20 -7.81 3.13 10.64
N LEU A 21 -8.79 3.26 9.75
CA LEU A 21 -9.47 4.53 9.49
C LEU A 21 -10.25 5.02 10.73
N GLU A 22 -10.85 4.12 11.50
CA GLU A 22 -11.53 4.46 12.75
C GLU A 22 -10.55 4.91 13.84
N LEU A 23 -9.38 4.25 13.94
CA LEU A 23 -8.30 4.67 14.83
C LEU A 23 -7.73 6.04 14.44
N MET A 24 -7.63 6.34 13.14
CA MET A 24 -7.24 7.67 12.65
C MET A 24 -8.26 8.74 13.06
N ALA A 25 -9.56 8.48 12.86
CA ALA A 25 -10.62 9.40 13.27
C ALA A 25 -10.59 9.66 14.79
N GLU A 26 -10.36 8.62 15.59
CA GLU A 26 -10.17 8.74 17.05
C GLU A 26 -8.92 9.56 17.40
N GLY A 27 -7.78 9.28 16.77
CA GLY A 27 -6.53 10.01 17.00
C GLY A 27 -6.63 11.49 16.65
N LEU A 28 -7.49 11.85 15.70
CA LEU A 28 -7.79 13.23 15.31
C LEU A 28 -8.89 13.88 16.17
N GLY A 29 -9.47 13.16 17.13
CA GLY A 29 -10.51 13.68 18.02
C GLY A 29 -11.87 13.87 17.34
N VAL A 30 -12.13 13.18 16.22
CA VAL A 30 -13.41 13.26 15.51
C VAL A 30 -14.49 12.55 16.33
N PRO A 31 -15.64 13.20 16.61
CA PRO A 31 -16.70 12.59 17.43
C PRO A 31 -17.27 11.30 16.83
N ASN A 32 -17.36 11.24 15.49
CA ASN A 32 -17.79 10.05 14.78
C ASN A 32 -16.58 9.28 14.22
N LYS A 33 -16.19 8.20 14.89
CA LYS A 33 -15.04 7.37 14.50
C LYS A 33 -15.22 6.69 13.13
N SER A 34 -16.46 6.36 12.74
CA SER A 34 -16.72 5.64 11.48
C SER A 34 -16.75 6.56 10.25
N ILE A 35 -16.49 7.86 10.40
CA ILE A 35 -16.62 8.81 9.30
C ILE A 35 -15.75 8.43 8.10
N PHE A 36 -14.52 7.96 8.34
CA PHE A 36 -13.60 7.56 7.29
C PHE A 36 -13.85 6.13 6.80
N SER A 37 -14.15 5.17 7.70
CA SER A 37 -14.45 3.79 7.30
C SER A 37 -15.74 3.69 6.47
N THR A 38 -16.64 4.66 6.58
CA THR A 38 -17.83 4.77 5.72
C THR A 38 -17.46 4.88 4.24
N PHE A 39 -16.37 5.56 3.88
CA PHE A 39 -15.97 5.74 2.47
C PHE A 39 -15.63 4.44 1.75
N ILE A 40 -15.15 3.42 2.49
CA ILE A 40 -14.76 2.13 1.91
C ILE A 40 -15.82 1.03 2.14
N THR A 41 -16.87 1.29 2.91
CA THR A 41 -17.93 0.31 3.23
C THR A 41 -19.22 0.52 2.43
N GLN A 42 -19.38 1.68 1.78
CA GLN A 42 -20.52 1.95 0.90
C GLN A 42 -20.56 1.01 -0.32
N LEU A 43 -21.75 0.71 -0.83
CA LEU A 43 -21.95 -0.21 -1.97
C LEU A 43 -21.16 0.18 -3.22
N ASP A 44 -20.96 1.48 -3.45
CA ASP A 44 -20.26 2.03 -4.62
C ASP A 44 -18.78 2.38 -4.34
N ASN A 45 -18.16 1.76 -3.32
CA ASN A 45 -16.74 1.99 -3.03
C ASN A 45 -15.84 1.39 -4.15
N ASP A 46 -14.85 2.14 -4.59
CA ASP A 46 -13.90 1.74 -5.64
C ASP A 46 -12.61 1.13 -5.03
N SER A 47 -12.77 0.20 -4.07
CA SER A 47 -11.63 -0.48 -3.45
C SER A 47 -11.03 -1.50 -4.44
N LEU A 48 -9.74 -1.40 -4.69
CA LEU A 48 -9.03 -2.27 -5.64
C LEU A 48 -8.00 -3.17 -4.94
N LEU A 49 -7.88 -4.41 -5.43
CA LEU A 49 -6.80 -5.33 -5.06
C LEU A 49 -5.80 -5.46 -6.20
N ARG A 50 -4.51 -5.23 -5.91
CA ARG A 50 -3.44 -5.31 -6.90
C ARG A 50 -2.39 -6.34 -6.49
N PHE A 51 -2.03 -7.24 -7.42
CA PHE A 51 -0.91 -8.15 -7.27
C PHE A 51 0.26 -7.67 -8.15
N ASN A 52 1.39 -7.40 -7.52
CA ASN A 52 2.62 -7.02 -8.22
C ASN A 52 3.63 -8.18 -8.17
N HIS A 53 4.23 -8.51 -9.32
CA HIS A 53 5.32 -9.49 -9.41
C HIS A 53 6.52 -8.85 -10.12
N TYR A 54 7.62 -8.72 -9.39
CA TYR A 54 8.88 -8.15 -9.89
C TYR A 54 9.91 -9.27 -10.05
N PRO A 55 10.15 -9.79 -11.27
CA PRO A 55 11.07 -10.90 -11.48
C PRO A 55 12.54 -10.45 -11.25
N PRO A 56 13.43 -11.36 -10.81
CA PRO A 56 14.86 -11.08 -10.75
C PRO A 56 15.39 -10.68 -12.14
N LYS A 57 16.30 -9.71 -12.19
CA LYS A 57 16.99 -9.35 -13.43
C LYS A 57 18.28 -10.15 -13.57
N ASP A 58 18.51 -10.71 -14.76
CA ASP A 58 19.77 -11.36 -15.10
C ASP A 58 20.92 -10.36 -15.12
N CYS A 59 22.00 -10.67 -14.41
CA CYS A 59 23.15 -9.78 -14.19
C CYS A 59 23.98 -9.45 -15.45
N LYS A 60 23.54 -9.84 -16.66
CA LYS A 60 24.29 -9.68 -17.91
C LYS A 60 24.02 -8.36 -18.65
N ASP A 61 22.93 -7.66 -18.35
CA ASP A 61 22.57 -6.37 -18.99
C ASP A 61 23.08 -5.15 -18.21
N ARG A 62 24.30 -5.22 -17.66
CA ARG A 62 24.94 -4.10 -16.94
C ARG A 62 25.61 -3.09 -17.89
N ASP A 63 24.97 -2.78 -19.02
CA ASP A 63 25.42 -1.67 -19.85
C ASP A 63 24.90 -0.36 -19.26
N ASN A 64 25.74 0.24 -18.40
CA ASN A 64 26.04 1.67 -18.21
C ASN A 64 25.00 2.75 -18.61
N SER A 65 23.71 2.54 -18.37
CA SER A 65 22.73 3.60 -18.14
C SER A 65 22.35 3.56 -16.67
N SER A 66 22.86 4.53 -15.92
CA SER A 66 22.63 4.77 -14.50
C SER A 66 21.19 5.18 -14.15
N SER A 67 20.19 4.63 -14.82
CA SER A 67 18.81 4.57 -14.36
C SER A 67 18.67 3.28 -13.57
N TYR A 68 18.77 3.36 -12.24
CA TYR A 68 18.41 2.27 -11.33
C TYR A 68 17.13 1.60 -11.84
N ASN A 69 17.14 0.28 -11.96
CA ASN A 69 16.05 -0.50 -12.53
C ASN A 69 14.79 -0.39 -11.66
N VAL A 70 13.98 0.66 -11.86
CA VAL A 70 12.75 0.92 -11.13
C VAL A 70 11.70 -0.12 -11.50
N GLY A 71 11.24 -0.91 -10.53
CA GLY A 71 10.19 -1.92 -10.72
C GLY A 71 8.79 -1.30 -10.85
N PHE A 72 8.53 -0.26 -10.05
CA PHE A 72 7.32 0.56 -10.13
C PHE A 72 7.69 2.01 -9.87
N GLY A 73 7.27 2.91 -10.75
CA GLY A 73 7.66 4.32 -10.75
C GLY A 73 7.32 5.04 -9.45
N GLU A 74 8.00 6.17 -9.20
CA GLU A 74 7.57 7.09 -8.14
C GLU A 74 6.14 7.58 -8.40
N HIS A 75 5.33 7.59 -7.36
CA HIS A 75 3.95 8.07 -7.37
C HIS A 75 3.47 8.27 -5.93
N SER A 76 2.41 9.05 -5.78
CA SER A 76 1.51 8.97 -4.63
C SER A 76 0.31 8.08 -4.98
N ASP A 77 -0.34 7.55 -3.95
CA ASP A 77 -1.54 6.73 -4.12
C ASP A 77 -2.77 7.66 -4.17
N PRO A 78 -3.61 7.63 -5.22
CA PRO A 78 -4.73 8.56 -5.35
C PRO A 78 -5.93 8.24 -4.43
N GLN A 79 -5.93 7.07 -3.79
CA GLN A 79 -7.00 6.59 -2.92
C GLN A 79 -6.86 7.12 -1.48
N ILE A 80 -7.76 6.74 -0.57
CA ILE A 80 -7.73 7.20 0.84
C ILE A 80 -6.59 6.51 1.62
N LEU A 81 -6.43 5.20 1.43
CA LEU A 81 -5.52 4.36 2.20
C LEU A 81 -5.04 3.18 1.35
N THR A 82 -3.75 2.87 1.41
CA THR A 82 -3.18 1.65 0.83
C THR A 82 -2.65 0.76 1.95
N ILE A 83 -3.04 -0.53 1.95
CA ILE A 83 -2.44 -1.55 2.81
C ILE A 83 -1.58 -2.47 1.93
N LEU A 84 -0.27 -2.39 2.11
CA LEU A 84 0.72 -3.12 1.36
C LEU A 84 1.32 -4.24 2.21
N ARG A 85 1.38 -5.45 1.64
CA ARG A 85 2.14 -6.58 2.17
C ARG A 85 3.10 -7.09 1.09
N SER A 86 4.36 -7.27 1.44
CA SER A 86 5.37 -7.84 0.55
C SER A 86 5.92 -9.15 1.13
N ASN A 87 6.77 -9.82 0.34
CA ASN A 87 7.66 -10.86 0.85
C ASN A 87 8.91 -10.22 1.50
N ASP A 88 9.94 -11.03 1.72
CA ASP A 88 11.24 -10.67 2.30
C ASP A 88 12.22 -10.06 1.28
N VAL A 89 11.76 -9.73 0.08
CA VAL A 89 12.59 -9.12 -0.97
C VAL A 89 12.54 -7.60 -0.87
N ALA A 90 13.71 -6.97 -0.77
CA ALA A 90 13.83 -5.52 -0.73
C ALA A 90 13.43 -4.87 -2.07
N GLY A 91 12.93 -3.63 -2.02
CA GLY A 91 12.59 -2.86 -3.22
C GLY A 91 11.70 -1.65 -2.98
N LEU A 92 10.92 -1.64 -1.90
CA LEU A 92 10.13 -0.48 -1.51
C LEU A 92 11.04 0.65 -1.00
N GLN A 93 10.85 1.84 -1.55
CA GLN A 93 11.49 3.07 -1.07
C GLN A 93 10.40 4.13 -0.87
N ILE A 94 10.59 4.98 0.13
CA ILE A 94 9.73 6.14 0.39
C ILE A 94 10.54 7.42 0.24
N SER A 95 9.92 8.45 -0.34
CA SER A 95 10.54 9.77 -0.43
C SER A 95 10.23 10.55 0.84
N LEU A 96 11.26 10.91 1.59
CA LEU A 96 11.15 11.88 2.68
C LEU A 96 11.24 13.31 2.13
N GLN A 97 11.09 14.31 3.01
CA GLN A 97 11.22 15.71 2.63
C GLN A 97 12.48 15.96 1.78
N HIS A 98 12.34 16.81 0.76
CA HIS A 98 13.40 17.18 -0.18
C HIS A 98 13.85 16.08 -1.16
N GLY A 99 12.99 15.09 -1.44
CA GLY A 99 13.25 14.10 -2.49
C GLY A 99 14.29 13.03 -2.12
N VAL A 100 14.55 12.86 -0.82
CA VAL A 100 15.48 11.84 -0.32
C VAL A 100 14.77 10.50 -0.22
N TRP A 101 15.15 9.56 -1.09
CA TRP A 101 14.61 8.21 -1.09
C TRP A 101 15.24 7.33 0.00
N ASN A 102 14.40 6.79 0.88
CA ASN A 102 14.80 5.93 1.98
C ASN A 102 14.26 4.51 1.76
N PRO A 103 15.11 3.47 1.87
CA PRO A 103 14.65 2.10 1.76
C PRO A 103 13.78 1.71 2.95
N VAL A 104 12.68 1.01 2.68
CA VAL A 104 11.87 0.37 3.72
C VAL A 104 12.36 -1.07 3.87
N THR A 105 12.72 -1.46 5.09
CA THR A 105 13.11 -2.85 5.39
C THR A 105 11.93 -3.78 5.17
N PRO A 106 12.05 -4.82 4.32
CA PRO A 106 10.95 -5.76 4.10
C PRO A 106 10.68 -6.60 5.35
N ASP A 107 9.41 -6.75 5.70
CA ASP A 107 8.94 -7.66 6.74
C ASP A 107 7.71 -8.43 6.23
N PRO A 108 7.82 -9.76 5.98
CA PRO A 108 6.72 -10.56 5.43
C PRO A 108 5.55 -10.77 6.41
N PHE A 109 5.72 -10.38 7.68
CA PHE A 109 4.71 -10.48 8.73
C PHE A 109 4.05 -9.13 9.08
N ALA A 110 4.57 -8.01 8.55
CA ALA A 110 4.01 -6.69 8.77
C ALA A 110 3.25 -6.17 7.53
N PHE A 111 2.40 -5.18 7.77
CA PHE A 111 1.78 -4.36 6.73
C PHE A 111 2.44 -2.98 6.71
N CYS A 112 2.71 -2.46 5.52
CA CYS A 112 2.99 -1.05 5.30
C CYS A 112 1.68 -0.35 4.98
N VAL A 113 1.41 0.79 5.61
CA VAL A 113 0.19 1.56 5.42
C VAL A 113 0.56 2.92 4.86
N ASN A 114 0.05 3.26 3.67
CA ASN A 114 0.24 4.57 3.07
C ASN A 114 -1.05 5.38 3.17
N VAL A 115 -0.92 6.64 3.52
CA VAL A 115 -1.96 7.66 3.33
C VAL A 115 -1.93 8.08 1.88
N GLY A 116 -3.08 8.10 1.22
CA GLY A 116 -3.16 8.56 -0.16
C GLY A 116 -3.81 9.94 -0.27
N ASP A 117 -3.77 10.49 -1.48
CA ASP A 117 -4.04 11.89 -1.78
C ASP A 117 -5.47 12.33 -1.42
N LEU A 118 -6.43 11.40 -1.40
CA LEU A 118 -7.83 11.73 -1.06
C LEU A 118 -8.03 11.97 0.44
N LEU A 119 -7.11 11.49 1.30
CA LEU A 119 -7.18 11.67 2.75
C LEU A 119 -6.35 12.87 3.24
N GLU A 120 -5.37 13.33 2.45
CA GLU A 120 -4.57 14.54 2.73
C GLU A 120 -5.41 15.82 2.65
#